data_AF-A0A6I9MME4-F1
#
_entry.id   AF-A0A6I9MME4-F1
#
_cell.length_a   1.000
_cell.length_b   1.000
_cell.length_c   1.000
_cell.angle_alpha   90.00
_cell.angle_beta   90.00
_cell.angle_gamma   90.00
#
_symmetry.space_group_name_H-M   'P 1'
#
loop_
_entity.id
_entity.type
_entity.pdbx_description
1 polymer ?
#
loop_
_entity_poly.entity_id
_entity_poly.type
_entity_poly.pdbx_seq_one_letter_code
_entity_poly.pdbx_strand_id
1 'polypeptide(L)'
;MDLATFAWRTNNTGVNESYYNPNLTCKTMSQTLNILTVTIALVGLVGNAIVLWLLGFHMHRNAFSVYILNLAGADFLFLCFQTVYSLRNIIAHIHNTHIGLDKYLRIVFNFAYLSGLSMISAISAERCLSVVWPIWYRCRRPRHTSTVMCALLWALSLLLSLLEGMACGLLYDVFDYRGCEKLDFITFAWLIVLVVILSGSTLTLLVRIFCGSRRMPVTRLYVTIAFTVLVFLLFGLSYGIYWFFILWIWWPLDIFPCSIYSITTFLSCVNSCANPIIYFLVGSIRHCRFQRQTLKMLLQRAMQDTPEEVGEGRGSSREPREQETVWCSS
;
A
#
# COMPACT_ATOMS: atom_id res chain seq x y z
N MET A 1 -63.95 -20.33 -43.78
CA MET A 1 -63.30 -20.05 -42.48
C MET A 1 -61.85 -19.78 -42.78
N ASP A 2 -61.53 -18.51 -42.97
CA ASP A 2 -60.19 -18.00 -43.21
C ASP A 2 -59.36 -18.08 -41.93
N LEU A 3 -58.12 -18.53 -42.04
CA LEU A 3 -57.08 -18.16 -41.09
C LEU A 3 -55.79 -17.88 -41.87
N ALA A 4 -55.61 -16.60 -42.18
CA ALA A 4 -54.39 -16.05 -42.76
C ALA A 4 -53.22 -16.27 -41.80
N THR A 5 -52.26 -17.11 -42.18
CA THR A 5 -50.94 -17.19 -41.54
C THR A 5 -50.08 -16.05 -42.04
N PHE A 6 -49.92 -15.05 -41.18
CA PHE A 6 -49.11 -13.86 -41.40
C PHE A 6 -47.62 -14.24 -41.44
N ALA A 7 -47.02 -14.19 -42.62
CA ALA A 7 -45.58 -14.35 -42.83
C ALA A 7 -44.84 -13.09 -42.36
N TRP A 8 -44.35 -13.07 -41.12
CA TRP A 8 -43.32 -12.10 -40.72
C TRP A 8 -41.96 -12.56 -41.26
N ARG A 9 -41.63 -12.08 -42.46
CA ARG A 9 -40.28 -12.02 -43.00
C ARG A 9 -39.46 -11.06 -42.12
N THR A 10 -38.71 -11.58 -41.16
CA THR A 10 -37.70 -10.78 -40.46
C THR A 10 -36.54 -10.54 -41.42
N ASN A 11 -36.42 -9.28 -41.87
CA ASN A 11 -35.24 -8.80 -42.57
C ASN A 11 -34.02 -9.05 -41.69
N ASN A 12 -33.07 -9.83 -42.21
CA ASN A 12 -31.68 -9.81 -41.76
C ASN A 12 -31.11 -8.42 -42.03
N THR A 13 -31.35 -7.48 -41.12
CA THR A 13 -30.46 -6.34 -40.96
C THR A 13 -29.22 -6.86 -40.26
N GLY A 14 -28.11 -6.92 -41.00
CA GLY A 14 -26.80 -7.27 -40.47
C GLY A 14 -26.47 -6.38 -39.29
N VAL A 15 -26.69 -6.89 -38.08
CA VAL A 15 -25.97 -6.43 -36.91
C VAL A 15 -24.56 -6.92 -37.14
N ASN A 16 -23.63 -5.99 -37.38
CA ASN A 16 -22.21 -6.25 -37.27
C ASN A 16 -21.95 -6.67 -35.81
N GLU A 17 -22.20 -7.94 -35.49
CA GLU A 17 -21.56 -8.60 -34.37
C GLU A 17 -20.07 -8.61 -34.70
N SER A 18 -19.38 -7.54 -34.31
CA SER A 18 -17.94 -7.58 -34.12
C SER A 18 -17.66 -8.84 -33.32
N TYR A 19 -17.02 -9.83 -33.95
CA TYR A 19 -16.72 -11.12 -33.35
C TYR A 19 -15.94 -10.87 -32.06
N TYR A 20 -16.64 -10.81 -30.92
CA TYR A 20 -16.05 -10.51 -29.63
C TYR A 20 -15.19 -11.71 -29.27
N ASN A 21 -13.88 -11.60 -29.48
CA ASN A 21 -12.94 -12.62 -29.08
C ASN A 21 -12.48 -12.32 -27.65
N PRO A 22 -13.04 -12.97 -26.62
CA PRO A 22 -12.73 -12.67 -25.22
C PRO A 22 -11.24 -12.83 -24.90
N ASN A 23 -10.54 -13.72 -25.62
CA ASN A 23 -9.11 -13.93 -25.45
C ASN A 23 -8.26 -12.75 -25.97
N LEU A 24 -8.68 -12.13 -27.07
CA LEU A 24 -7.98 -10.97 -27.64
C LEU A 24 -8.14 -9.76 -26.71
N THR A 25 -9.37 -9.49 -26.25
CA THR A 25 -9.66 -8.39 -25.30
C THR A 25 -8.89 -8.58 -24.00
N CYS A 26 -8.81 -9.83 -23.51
CA CYS A 26 -8.05 -10.18 -22.33
C CYS A 26 -6.56 -9.84 -22.46
N LYS A 27 -5.97 -10.26 -23.58
CA LYS A 27 -4.56 -10.03 -23.87
C LYS A 27 -4.26 -8.53 -23.96
N THR A 28 -5.10 -7.78 -24.66
CA THR A 28 -4.97 -6.31 -24.80
C THR A 28 -5.07 -5.60 -23.46
N MET A 29 -6.06 -5.96 -22.62
CA MET A 29 -6.22 -5.37 -21.29
C MET A 29 -5.00 -5.62 -20.40
N SER A 30 -4.51 -6.86 -20.36
CA SER A 30 -3.31 -7.20 -19.59
C SER A 30 -2.10 -6.41 -20.07
N GLN A 31 -1.89 -6.26 -21.38
CA GLN A 31 -0.79 -5.47 -21.93
C GLN A 31 -0.89 -3.98 -21.56
N THR A 32 -2.07 -3.38 -21.72
CA THR A 32 -2.33 -1.99 -21.32
C THR A 32 -2.01 -1.77 -19.85
N LEU A 33 -2.45 -2.68 -18.98
CA LEU A 33 -2.16 -2.61 -17.54
C LEU A 33 -0.67 -2.76 -17.23
N ASN A 34 0.07 -3.63 -17.93
CA ASN A 34 1.52 -3.73 -17.75
C ASN A 34 2.24 -2.43 -18.14
N ILE A 35 1.82 -1.75 -19.21
CA ILE A 35 2.39 -0.45 -19.63
C ILE A 35 2.09 0.63 -18.60
N LEU A 36 0.84 0.70 -18.12
CA LEU A 36 0.45 1.62 -17.06
C LEU A 36 1.20 1.36 -15.76
N THR A 37 1.37 0.09 -15.40
CA THR A 37 2.16 -0.35 -14.23
C THR A 37 3.61 0.11 -14.32
N VAL A 38 4.29 -0.09 -15.45
CA VAL A 38 5.66 0.41 -15.64
C VAL A 38 5.71 1.93 -15.47
N THR A 39 4.78 2.65 -16.08
CA THR A 39 4.74 4.11 -16.04
C THR A 39 4.59 4.64 -14.61
N ILE A 40 3.61 4.12 -13.86
CA ILE A 40 3.38 4.56 -12.48
C ILE A 40 4.50 4.10 -11.53
N ALA A 41 5.01 2.87 -11.72
CA ALA A 41 6.08 2.34 -10.88
C ALA A 41 7.37 3.15 -11.01
N LEU A 42 7.71 3.67 -12.19
CA LEU A 42 8.84 4.59 -12.35
C LEU A 42 8.67 5.88 -11.53
N VAL A 43 7.48 6.46 -11.51
CA VAL A 43 7.17 7.64 -10.68
C VAL A 43 7.33 7.31 -9.20
N GLY A 44 6.79 6.16 -8.76
CA GLY A 44 6.94 5.71 -7.38
C GLY A 44 8.37 5.36 -7.00
N LEU A 45 9.16 4.78 -7.90
CA LEU A 45 10.59 4.49 -7.67
C LEU A 45 11.36 5.77 -7.39
N VAL A 46 11.15 6.81 -8.21
CA VAL A 46 11.77 8.12 -7.99
C VAL A 46 11.32 8.70 -6.64
N GLY A 47 10.02 8.69 -6.35
CA GLY A 47 9.48 9.21 -5.10
C GLY A 47 10.06 8.50 -3.86
N ASN A 48 10.03 7.17 -3.85
CA ASN A 48 10.54 6.36 -2.75
C ASN A 48 12.06 6.46 -2.62
N ALA A 49 12.82 6.53 -3.72
CA ALA A 49 14.25 6.77 -3.69
C ALA A 49 14.61 8.12 -3.05
N ILE A 50 13.82 9.16 -3.34
CA ILE A 50 14.01 10.47 -2.69
C ILE A 50 13.72 10.39 -1.19
N VAL A 51 12.65 9.70 -0.79
CA VAL A 51 12.34 9.48 0.64
C VAL A 51 13.48 8.72 1.34
N LEU A 52 13.98 7.64 0.73
CA LEU A 52 15.14 6.88 1.22
C LEU A 52 16.38 7.77 1.36
N TRP A 53 16.69 8.59 0.36
CA TRP A 53 17.83 9.50 0.36
C TRP A 53 17.72 10.58 1.46
N LEU A 54 16.54 11.18 1.61
CA LEU A 54 16.30 12.23 2.59
C LEU A 54 16.32 11.70 4.03
N LEU A 55 15.61 10.60 4.29
CA LEU A 55 15.54 10.01 5.64
C LEU A 55 16.79 9.23 6.01
N GLY A 56 17.49 8.67 5.03
CA GLY A 56 18.71 7.90 5.24
C GLY A 56 19.91 8.77 5.60
N PHE A 57 20.08 9.90 4.89
CA PHE A 57 21.32 10.69 4.98
C PHE A 57 21.11 12.13 5.47
N HIS A 58 19.93 12.72 5.29
CA HIS A 58 19.72 14.16 5.49
C HIS A 58 18.88 14.51 6.71
N MET A 59 18.31 13.55 7.43
CA MET A 59 17.39 13.79 8.54
C MET A 59 17.77 13.00 9.80
N HIS A 60 17.51 13.59 10.97
CA HIS A 60 17.71 12.89 12.24
C HIS A 60 16.68 11.76 12.39
N ARG A 61 17.14 10.59 12.82
CA ARG A 61 16.29 9.41 13.01
C ARG A 61 15.44 9.56 14.27
N ASN A 62 14.16 9.76 14.04
CA ASN A 62 13.10 9.63 15.03
C ASN A 62 12.32 8.32 14.80
N ALA A 63 11.57 7.90 15.80
CA ALA A 63 10.78 6.69 15.79
C ALA A 63 9.98 6.45 14.49
N PHE A 64 9.24 7.47 14.05
CA PHE A 64 8.41 7.43 12.85
C PHE A 64 9.19 7.50 11.54
N SER A 65 10.29 8.27 11.52
CA SER A 65 11.16 8.32 10.34
C SER A 65 11.79 6.95 10.04
N VAL A 66 12.02 6.12 11.07
CA VAL A 66 12.55 4.75 10.87
C VAL A 66 11.51 3.88 10.16
N TYR A 67 10.23 3.91 10.56
CA TYR A 67 9.21 3.15 9.83
C TYR A 67 8.97 3.69 8.43
N ILE A 68 8.93 5.02 8.24
CA ILE A 68 8.74 5.61 6.91
C ILE A 68 9.92 5.25 5.99
N LEU A 69 11.15 5.23 6.51
CA LEU A 69 12.32 4.76 5.77
C LEU A 69 12.19 3.29 5.35
N ASN A 70 11.74 2.42 6.27
CA ASN A 70 11.55 0.99 5.96
C ASN A 70 10.37 0.75 5.01
N LEU A 71 9.29 1.53 5.13
CA LEU A 71 8.16 1.54 4.21
C LEU A 71 8.61 1.95 2.79
N ALA A 72 9.37 3.04 2.66
CA ALA A 72 9.93 3.46 1.38
C ALA A 72 10.87 2.41 0.79
N GLY A 73 11.59 1.66 1.62
CA GLY A 73 12.40 0.51 1.19
C GLY A 73 11.55 -0.63 0.64
N ALA A 74 10.48 -1.01 1.33
CA ALA A 74 9.54 -2.04 0.90
C ALA A 74 8.82 -1.63 -0.41
N ASP A 75 8.33 -0.39 -0.49
CA ASP A 75 7.70 0.15 -1.70
C ASP A 75 8.68 0.21 -2.87
N PHE A 76 9.91 0.67 -2.65
CA PHE A 76 10.94 0.69 -3.69
C PHE A 76 11.25 -0.73 -4.20
N LEU A 77 11.39 -1.69 -3.29
CA LEU A 77 11.62 -3.10 -3.64
C LEU A 77 10.45 -3.64 -4.47
N PHE A 78 9.22 -3.48 -4.00
CA PHE A 78 8.02 -3.91 -4.70
C PHE A 78 7.94 -3.33 -6.12
N LEU A 79 8.06 -2.01 -6.25
CA LEU A 79 7.97 -1.33 -7.55
C LEU A 79 9.10 -1.71 -8.50
N CYS A 80 10.32 -1.92 -7.99
CA CYS A 80 11.48 -2.30 -8.81
C CYS A 80 11.24 -3.66 -9.48
N PHE A 81 10.93 -4.67 -8.66
CA PHE A 81 10.68 -6.01 -9.18
C PHE A 81 9.41 -6.05 -10.05
N GLN A 82 8.41 -5.22 -9.75
CA GLN A 82 7.15 -5.21 -10.50
C GLN A 82 7.37 -4.57 -11.88
N THR A 83 8.22 -3.56 -11.95
CA THR A 83 8.66 -2.97 -13.22
C THR A 83 9.37 -4.01 -14.08
N VAL A 84 10.31 -4.77 -13.50
CA VAL A 84 11.02 -5.85 -14.21
C VAL A 84 10.03 -6.90 -14.73
N TYR A 85 9.09 -7.33 -13.89
CA TYR A 85 8.07 -8.31 -14.25
C TYR A 85 7.14 -7.81 -15.39
N SER A 86 6.65 -6.57 -15.29
CA SER A 86 5.79 -5.99 -16.32
C SER A 86 6.53 -5.74 -17.63
N LEU A 87 7.79 -5.27 -17.60
CA LEU A 87 8.63 -5.14 -18.81
C LEU A 87 8.86 -6.49 -19.48
N ARG A 88 9.15 -7.53 -18.70
CA ARG A 88 9.27 -8.90 -19.21
C ARG A 88 7.99 -9.33 -19.91
N ASN A 89 6.81 -9.10 -19.32
CA ASN A 89 5.54 -9.47 -19.94
C ASN A 89 5.25 -8.73 -21.24
N ILE A 90 5.68 -7.46 -21.34
CA ILE A 90 5.58 -6.68 -22.58
C ILE A 90 6.53 -7.25 -23.64
N ILE A 91 7.79 -7.52 -23.30
CA ILE A 91 8.78 -8.09 -24.22
C ILE A 91 8.35 -9.48 -24.71
N ALA A 92 7.88 -10.33 -23.79
CA ALA A 92 7.37 -11.66 -24.08
C ALA A 92 6.19 -11.62 -25.04
N HIS A 93 5.31 -10.63 -24.90
CA HIS A 93 4.19 -10.43 -25.82
C HIS A 93 4.66 -9.99 -27.22
N ILE A 94 5.62 -9.07 -27.30
CA ILE A 94 6.15 -8.55 -28.57
C ILE A 94 6.95 -9.61 -29.33
N HIS A 95 7.83 -10.33 -28.64
CA HIS A 95 8.76 -11.30 -29.25
C HIS A 95 8.22 -12.73 -29.27
N ASN A 96 7.03 -12.97 -28.70
CA ASN A 96 6.43 -14.29 -28.56
C ASN A 96 7.35 -15.32 -27.87
N THR A 97 8.12 -14.87 -26.87
CA THR A 97 9.10 -15.68 -26.12
C THR A 97 8.66 -15.92 -24.68
N HIS A 98 8.92 -17.10 -24.13
CA HIS A 98 8.65 -17.41 -22.72
C HIS A 98 9.95 -17.40 -21.88
N ILE A 99 9.99 -16.66 -20.76
CA ILE A 99 11.20 -16.49 -19.92
C ILE A 99 10.92 -16.99 -18.49
N GLY A 100 11.50 -18.09 -18.01
CA GLY A 100 11.15 -18.74 -16.72
C GLY A 100 11.61 -18.05 -15.42
N LEU A 101 11.42 -16.73 -15.26
CA LEU A 101 11.79 -15.96 -14.05
C LEU A 101 10.60 -15.60 -13.14
N ASP A 102 9.39 -16.00 -13.51
CA ASP A 102 8.12 -15.62 -12.90
C ASP A 102 7.96 -16.10 -11.45
N LYS A 103 8.48 -17.29 -11.12
CA LYS A 103 8.33 -17.89 -9.78
C LYS A 103 9.09 -17.12 -8.70
N TYR A 104 10.37 -16.81 -8.94
CA TYR A 104 11.20 -16.09 -7.97
C TYR A 104 10.74 -14.66 -7.73
N LEU A 105 10.31 -13.97 -8.80
CA LEU A 105 9.78 -12.61 -8.71
C LEU A 105 8.55 -12.56 -7.79
N ARG A 106 7.72 -13.61 -7.80
CA ARG A 106 6.52 -13.68 -6.96
C ARG A 106 6.82 -13.74 -5.47
N ILE A 107 7.88 -14.45 -5.07
CA ILE A 107 8.32 -14.51 -3.67
C ILE A 107 8.76 -13.12 -3.19
N VAL A 108 9.52 -12.41 -4.03
CA VAL A 108 9.96 -11.04 -3.73
C VAL A 108 8.76 -10.08 -3.64
N PHE A 109 7.73 -10.26 -4.47
CA PHE A 109 6.49 -9.49 -4.37
C PHE A 109 5.76 -9.70 -3.05
N ASN A 110 5.52 -10.95 -2.67
CA ASN A 110 4.85 -11.27 -1.41
C ASN A 110 5.64 -10.71 -0.23
N PHE A 111 6.97 -10.84 -0.27
CA PHE A 111 7.85 -10.32 0.76
C PHE A 111 7.77 -8.79 0.90
N ALA A 112 7.93 -8.07 -0.22
CA ALA A 112 7.90 -6.62 -0.24
C ALA A 112 6.52 -6.07 0.15
N TYR A 113 5.45 -6.69 -0.37
CA TYR A 113 4.07 -6.35 -0.06
C TYR A 113 3.76 -6.53 1.43
N LEU A 114 4.09 -7.69 2.00
CA LEU A 114 3.82 -7.99 3.40
C LEU A 114 4.63 -7.10 4.34
N SER A 115 5.89 -6.81 3.98
CA SER A 115 6.73 -5.87 4.70
C SER A 115 6.12 -4.47 4.68
N GLY A 116 5.71 -3.97 3.51
CA GLY A 116 5.09 -2.64 3.36
C GLY A 116 3.82 -2.49 4.20
N LEU A 117 2.91 -3.46 4.11
CA LEU A 117 1.70 -3.49 4.94
C LEU A 117 2.03 -3.51 6.43
N SER A 118 2.97 -4.36 6.84
CA SER A 118 3.42 -4.45 8.24
C SER A 118 3.95 -3.12 8.75
N MET A 119 4.70 -2.37 7.94
CA MET A 119 5.21 -1.05 8.30
C MET A 119 4.08 -0.02 8.43
N ILE A 120 3.11 -0.01 7.52
CA ILE A 120 1.95 0.90 7.59
C ILE A 120 1.13 0.62 8.86
N SER A 121 0.85 -0.64 9.17
CA SER A 121 0.16 -1.04 10.41
C SER A 121 0.96 -0.64 11.65
N ALA A 122 2.28 -0.83 11.65
CA ALA A 122 3.13 -0.42 12.76
C ALA A 122 3.17 1.10 12.97
N ILE A 123 3.22 1.90 11.89
CA ILE A 123 3.13 3.36 11.95
C ILE A 123 1.83 3.80 12.61
N SER A 124 0.70 3.22 12.17
CA SER A 124 -0.62 3.56 12.69
C SER A 124 -0.80 3.14 14.15
N ALA A 125 -0.37 1.93 14.51
CA ALA A 125 -0.37 1.44 15.89
C ALA A 125 0.51 2.32 16.79
N GLU A 126 1.72 2.66 16.35
CA GLU A 126 2.63 3.47 17.15
C GLU A 126 2.09 4.88 17.38
N ARG A 127 1.39 5.46 16.41
CA ARG A 127 0.71 6.75 16.59
C ARG A 127 -0.47 6.66 17.53
N CYS A 128 -1.27 5.61 17.45
CA CYS A 128 -2.33 5.38 18.41
C CYS A 128 -1.78 5.27 19.84
N LEU A 129 -0.70 4.50 20.04
CA LEU A 129 0.00 4.38 21.33
C LEU A 129 0.48 5.73 21.87
N SER A 130 1.12 6.54 21.01
CA SER A 130 1.61 7.88 21.39
C SER A 130 0.51 8.82 21.83
N VAL A 131 -0.69 8.67 21.28
CA VAL A 131 -1.85 9.51 21.62
C VAL A 131 -2.53 8.97 22.87
N VAL A 132 -2.88 7.68 22.90
CA VAL A 132 -3.64 7.05 24.00
C VAL A 132 -2.86 7.10 25.31
N TRP A 133 -1.55 6.79 25.30
CA TRP A 133 -0.68 6.78 26.48
C TRP A 133 0.54 7.71 26.33
N PRO A 134 0.33 9.05 26.39
CA PRO A 134 1.37 10.02 26.06
C PRO A 134 2.52 10.04 27.08
N ILE A 135 2.23 9.86 28.38
CA ILE A 135 3.24 9.85 29.46
C ILE A 135 4.16 8.65 29.31
N TRP A 136 3.60 7.46 29.12
CA TRP A 136 4.38 6.24 28.93
C TRP A 136 5.21 6.32 27.65
N TYR A 137 4.62 6.79 26.54
CA TYR A 137 5.31 6.90 25.26
C TYR A 137 6.49 7.90 25.33
N ARG A 138 6.37 8.98 26.10
CA ARG A 138 7.45 9.97 26.27
C ARG A 138 8.54 9.49 27.24
N CYS A 139 8.17 8.86 28.34
CA CYS A 139 9.12 8.58 29.44
C CYS A 139 9.73 7.18 29.45
N ARG A 140 9.04 6.16 28.91
CA ARG A 140 9.46 4.76 29.05
C ARG A 140 9.76 4.07 27.74
N ARG A 141 9.50 4.72 26.60
CA ARG A 141 9.70 4.12 25.29
C ARG A 141 11.20 3.96 24.98
N PRO A 142 11.70 2.74 24.75
CA PRO A 142 13.10 2.53 24.39
C PRO A 142 13.45 3.19 23.05
N ARG A 143 14.68 3.72 22.95
CA ARG A 143 15.17 4.44 21.76
C ARG A 143 15.17 3.58 20.49
N HIS A 144 15.44 2.28 20.62
CA HIS A 144 15.62 1.36 19.50
C HIS A 144 14.38 0.56 19.12
N THR A 145 13.23 0.76 19.78
CA THR A 145 12.00 -0.02 19.54
C THR A 145 11.60 -0.01 18.07
N SER A 146 11.57 1.15 17.40
CA SER A 146 11.20 1.21 15.98
C SER A 146 12.12 0.38 15.08
N THR A 147 13.42 0.38 15.36
CA THR A 147 14.40 -0.37 14.56
C THR A 147 14.25 -1.87 14.76
N VAL A 148 14.10 -2.30 16.02
CA VAL A 148 13.87 -3.72 16.35
C VAL A 148 12.56 -4.20 15.73
N MET A 149 11.47 -3.43 15.87
CA MET A 149 10.18 -3.76 15.27
C MET A 149 10.27 -3.87 13.75
N CYS A 150 10.91 -2.91 13.07
CA CYS A 150 11.12 -3.01 11.63
C CYS A 150 11.89 -4.27 11.25
N ALA A 151 12.98 -4.58 11.95
CA ALA A 151 13.78 -5.78 11.67
C ALA A 151 12.98 -7.08 11.85
N LEU A 152 12.17 -7.16 12.91
CA LEU A 152 11.28 -8.30 13.15
C LEU A 152 10.21 -8.43 12.07
N LEU A 153 9.60 -7.32 11.65
CA LEU A 153 8.58 -7.33 10.60
C LEU A 153 9.17 -7.72 9.24
N TRP A 154 10.38 -7.26 8.90
CA TRP A 154 11.11 -7.71 7.72
C TRP A 154 11.41 -9.21 7.78
N ALA A 155 11.96 -9.69 8.91
CA ALA A 155 12.31 -11.09 9.08
C ALA A 155 11.07 -12.00 9.02
N LEU A 156 9.97 -11.60 9.66
CA LEU A 156 8.70 -12.32 9.62
C LEU A 156 8.12 -12.36 8.21
N SER A 157 8.13 -11.22 7.50
CA SER A 157 7.64 -11.16 6.13
C SER A 157 8.46 -12.04 5.19
N LEU A 158 9.79 -12.01 5.33
CA LEU A 158 10.69 -12.86 4.56
C LEU A 158 10.45 -14.34 4.85
N LEU A 159 10.32 -14.70 6.13
CA LEU A 159 10.08 -16.07 6.56
C LEU A 159 8.77 -16.61 5.98
N LEU A 160 7.67 -15.85 6.10
CA LEU A 160 6.37 -16.24 5.56
C LEU A 160 6.42 -16.42 4.04
N SER A 161 6.98 -15.46 3.31
CA SER A 161 7.07 -15.53 1.85
C SER A 161 7.99 -16.65 1.34
N LEU A 162 9.10 -16.94 2.04
CA LEU A 162 9.97 -18.05 1.68
C LEU A 162 9.30 -19.39 1.98
N LEU A 163 8.69 -19.55 3.16
CA LEU A 163 8.06 -20.80 3.55
C LEU A 163 6.89 -21.14 2.62
N GLU A 164 6.07 -20.13 2.28
CA GLU A 164 5.03 -20.24 1.26
C GLU A 164 5.63 -20.59 -0.11
N GLY A 165 6.67 -19.87 -0.55
CA GLY A 165 7.35 -20.14 -1.82
C GLY A 165 7.94 -21.55 -1.93
N MET A 166 8.41 -22.11 -0.81
CA MET A 166 8.88 -23.49 -0.72
C MET A 166 7.71 -24.47 -0.90
N ALA A 167 6.66 -24.33 -0.09
CA ALA A 167 5.56 -25.29 -0.06
C ALA A 167 4.71 -25.25 -1.33
N CYS A 168 4.48 -24.06 -1.89
CA CYS A 168 3.73 -23.86 -3.13
C CYS A 168 4.57 -24.12 -4.40
N GLY A 169 5.76 -24.74 -4.29
CA GLY A 169 6.58 -25.17 -5.42
C GLY A 169 7.19 -24.04 -6.25
N LEU A 170 7.31 -22.82 -5.71
CA LEU A 170 7.94 -21.69 -6.40
C LEU A 170 9.48 -21.75 -6.36
N LEU A 171 10.08 -22.43 -5.37
CA LEU A 171 11.54 -22.54 -5.23
C LEU A 171 12.14 -23.87 -5.70
N TYR A 172 11.44 -25.00 -5.53
CA TYR A 172 12.02 -26.33 -5.78
C TYR A 172 11.20 -27.22 -6.74
N ASP A 173 10.21 -26.67 -7.45
CA ASP A 173 9.29 -27.40 -8.36
C ASP A 173 8.54 -28.61 -7.72
N VAL A 174 8.72 -28.85 -6.42
CA VAL A 174 7.97 -29.82 -5.62
C VAL A 174 6.83 -29.08 -4.94
N PHE A 175 5.59 -29.47 -5.26
CA PHE A 175 4.38 -28.85 -4.74
C PHE A 175 3.82 -29.67 -3.56
N ASP A 176 3.91 -29.12 -2.34
CA ASP A 176 3.21 -29.65 -1.17
C ASP A 176 1.87 -28.92 -1.03
N TYR A 177 0.81 -29.51 -1.59
CA TYR A 177 -0.54 -28.95 -1.56
C TYR A 177 -0.97 -28.55 -0.13
N ARG A 178 -0.75 -29.44 0.85
CA ARG A 178 -1.23 -29.24 2.21
C ARG A 178 -0.37 -28.25 2.98
N GLY A 179 0.94 -28.19 2.70
CA GLY A 179 1.83 -27.16 3.21
C GLY A 179 1.48 -25.78 2.66
N CYS A 180 1.27 -25.68 1.34
CA CYS A 180 0.91 -24.45 0.64
C CYS A 180 -0.41 -23.86 1.18
N GLU A 181 -1.46 -24.68 1.28
CA GLU A 181 -2.76 -24.27 1.83
C GLU A 181 -2.66 -23.72 3.26
N LYS A 182 -1.89 -24.40 4.12
CA LYS A 182 -1.69 -23.97 5.51
C LYS A 182 -0.95 -22.62 5.59
N LEU A 183 0.09 -22.46 4.79
CA LEU A 183 0.93 -21.26 4.82
C LEU A 183 0.26 -20.06 4.20
N ASP A 184 -0.52 -20.27 3.14
CA ASP A 184 -1.39 -19.23 2.59
C ASP A 184 -2.44 -18.80 3.63
N PHE A 185 -3.11 -19.74 4.30
CA PHE A 185 -4.04 -19.42 5.39
C PHE A 185 -3.38 -18.62 6.52
N ILE A 186 -2.17 -19.01 6.95
CA ILE A 186 -1.41 -18.27 7.97
C ILE A 186 -1.07 -16.86 7.48
N THR A 187 -0.62 -16.72 6.24
CA THR A 187 -0.26 -15.43 5.64
C THR A 187 -1.48 -14.52 5.51
N PHE A 188 -2.63 -15.07 5.11
CA PHE A 188 -3.89 -14.36 5.02
C PHE A 188 -4.44 -13.95 6.40
N ALA A 189 -4.36 -14.84 7.40
CA ALA A 189 -4.71 -14.51 8.77
C ALA A 189 -3.83 -13.37 9.32
N TRP A 190 -2.53 -13.40 9.03
CA TRP A 190 -1.62 -12.31 9.38
C TRP A 190 -1.99 -11.01 8.67
N LEU A 191 -2.36 -11.05 7.38
CA LEU A 191 -2.89 -9.89 6.66
C LEU A 191 -4.13 -9.32 7.35
N ILE A 192 -5.10 -10.15 7.75
CA ILE A 192 -6.29 -9.70 8.48
C ILE A 192 -5.90 -8.99 9.77
N VAL A 193 -4.99 -9.58 10.56
CA VAL A 193 -4.49 -8.96 11.81
C VAL A 193 -3.89 -7.58 11.54
N LEU A 194 -3.05 -7.44 10.50
CA LEU A 194 -2.45 -6.17 10.12
C LEU A 194 -3.50 -5.13 9.71
N VAL A 195 -4.54 -5.53 8.97
CA VAL A 195 -5.65 -4.66 8.54
C VAL A 195 -6.50 -4.22 9.72
N VAL A 196 -6.79 -5.13 10.66
CA VAL A 196 -7.53 -4.82 11.89
C VAL A 196 -6.74 -3.84 12.75
N ILE A 197 -5.43 -4.05 12.91
CA ILE A 197 -4.56 -3.12 13.65
C ILE A 197 -4.56 -1.75 12.95
N LEU A 198 -4.39 -1.72 11.63
CA LEU A 198 -4.32 -0.48 10.85
C LEU A 198 -5.62 0.34 10.93
N SER A 199 -6.75 -0.29 10.65
CA SER A 199 -8.07 0.33 10.66
C SER A 199 -8.50 0.69 12.09
N GLY A 200 -8.34 -0.22 13.05
CA GLY A 200 -8.70 0.00 14.45
C GLY A 200 -7.90 1.12 15.10
N SER A 201 -6.59 1.20 14.85
CA SER A 201 -5.75 2.28 15.38
C SER A 201 -6.11 3.65 14.79
N THR A 202 -6.38 3.70 13.48
CA THR A 202 -6.82 4.94 12.80
C THR A 202 -8.21 5.37 13.28
N LEU A 203 -9.14 4.43 13.42
CA LEU A 203 -10.49 4.70 13.93
C LEU A 203 -10.47 5.17 15.38
N THR A 204 -9.67 4.55 16.25
CA THR A 204 -9.50 4.99 17.64
C THR A 204 -9.01 6.44 17.70
N LEU A 205 -8.07 6.81 16.82
CA LEU A 205 -7.59 8.19 16.71
C LEU A 205 -8.68 9.15 16.20
N LEU A 206 -9.44 8.77 15.15
CA LEU A 206 -10.58 9.54 14.63
C LEU A 206 -11.59 9.84 15.75
N VAL A 207 -12.03 8.80 16.47
CA VAL A 207 -13.00 8.93 17.55
C VAL A 207 -12.49 9.85 18.65
N ARG A 208 -11.20 9.77 18.99
CA ARG A 208 -10.64 10.62 20.05
C ARG A 208 -10.51 12.09 19.64
N ILE A 209 -10.34 12.37 18.34
CA ILE A 209 -10.28 13.73 17.81
C ILE A 209 -11.68 14.35 17.73
N PHE A 210 -12.64 13.62 17.16
CA PHE A 210 -13.99 14.15 16.90
C PHE A 210 -14.94 14.05 18.10
N CYS A 211 -14.84 12.98 18.89
CA CYS A 211 -15.74 12.68 20.00
C CYS A 211 -15.06 12.81 21.37
N GLY A 212 -13.77 13.18 21.42
CA GLY A 212 -13.04 13.34 22.66
C GLY A 212 -13.46 14.59 23.45
N SER A 213 -13.57 14.45 24.77
CA SER A 213 -13.85 15.58 25.68
C SER A 213 -12.75 16.67 25.61
N ARG A 214 -11.51 16.30 25.26
CA ARG A 214 -10.42 17.23 24.97
C ARG A 214 -10.28 17.37 23.45
N ARG A 215 -10.50 18.59 22.92
CA ARG A 215 -10.23 18.93 21.51
C ARG A 215 -8.73 18.75 21.23
N MET A 216 -8.37 17.62 20.61
CA MET A 216 -7.01 17.42 20.11
C MET A 216 -6.90 18.08 18.74
N PRO A 217 -5.87 18.90 18.51
CA PRO A 217 -5.67 19.48 17.20
C PRO A 217 -5.29 18.37 16.20
N VAL A 218 -5.91 18.42 15.01
CA VAL A 218 -5.53 17.58 13.88
C VAL A 218 -4.10 17.94 13.50
N THR A 219 -3.18 16.97 13.49
CA THR A 219 -1.81 17.20 13.03
C THR A 219 -1.66 16.73 11.59
N ARG A 220 -0.73 17.35 10.84
CA ARG A 220 -0.38 16.94 9.47
C ARG A 220 -0.04 15.47 9.36
N LEU A 221 0.63 14.96 10.38
CA LEU A 221 1.01 13.56 10.41
C LEU A 221 -0.20 12.64 10.49
N TYR A 222 -1.19 13.02 11.28
CA TYR A 222 -2.43 12.28 11.36
C TYR A 222 -3.18 12.27 10.02
N VAL A 223 -3.26 13.43 9.36
CA VAL A 223 -3.83 13.55 8.00
C VAL A 223 -3.09 12.64 7.03
N THR A 224 -1.75 12.64 7.09
CA THR A 224 -0.90 11.75 6.29
C THR A 224 -1.28 10.29 6.53
N ILE A 225 -1.37 9.85 7.78
CA ILE A 225 -1.71 8.45 8.11
C ILE A 225 -3.11 8.09 7.62
N ALA A 226 -4.10 8.94 7.87
CA ALA A 226 -5.47 8.70 7.42
C ALA A 226 -5.56 8.53 5.90
N PHE A 227 -4.87 9.38 5.12
CA PHE A 227 -4.80 9.22 3.67
C PHE A 227 -4.06 7.95 3.26
N THR A 228 -2.93 7.62 3.90
CA THR A 228 -2.20 6.37 3.58
C THR A 228 -3.04 5.13 3.88
N VAL A 229 -3.81 5.12 4.98
CA VAL A 229 -4.74 4.03 5.33
C VAL A 229 -5.85 3.93 4.31
N LEU A 230 -6.46 5.06 3.91
CA LEU A 230 -7.52 5.08 2.91
C LEU A 230 -7.04 4.52 1.57
N VAL A 231 -5.90 4.99 1.07
CA VAL A 231 -5.30 4.50 -0.18
C VAL A 231 -4.99 3.01 -0.09
N PHE A 232 -4.46 2.55 1.05
CA PHE A 232 -4.19 1.13 1.27
C PHE A 232 -5.46 0.27 1.24
N LEU A 233 -6.53 0.71 1.92
CA LEU A 233 -7.80 -0.03 1.91
C LEU A 233 -8.44 -0.08 0.52
N LEU A 234 -8.31 0.98 -0.27
CA LEU A 234 -8.88 1.05 -1.63
C LEU A 234 -8.07 0.25 -2.66
N PHE A 235 -6.74 0.33 -2.59
CA PHE A 235 -5.87 -0.17 -3.66
C PHE A 235 -4.90 -1.26 -3.19
N GLY A 236 -4.34 -1.12 -2.00
CA GLY A 236 -3.36 -2.05 -1.43
C GLY A 236 -3.91 -3.45 -1.16
N LEU A 237 -5.12 -3.56 -0.60
CA LEU A 237 -5.74 -4.86 -0.25
C LEU A 237 -6.00 -5.79 -1.43
N SER A 238 -6.14 -5.24 -2.63
CA SER A 238 -6.55 -5.99 -3.82
C SER A 238 -5.63 -7.17 -4.12
N TYR A 239 -4.32 -7.03 -3.94
CA TYR A 239 -3.34 -8.10 -4.18
C TYR A 239 -3.45 -9.24 -3.17
N GLY A 240 -3.58 -8.93 -1.87
CA GLY A 240 -3.74 -9.96 -0.84
C GLY A 240 -5.05 -10.75 -1.01
N ILE A 241 -6.14 -10.07 -1.36
CA ILE A 241 -7.43 -10.72 -1.66
C ILE A 241 -7.29 -11.63 -2.89
N TYR A 242 -6.67 -11.13 -3.97
CA TYR A 242 -6.43 -11.93 -5.16
C TYR A 242 -5.66 -13.23 -4.85
N TRP A 243 -4.65 -13.15 -3.99
CA TRP A 243 -3.82 -14.30 -3.65
C TRP A 243 -4.59 -15.38 -2.87
N PHE A 244 -5.47 -14.97 -1.96
CA PHE A 244 -6.37 -15.90 -1.30
C PHE A 244 -7.37 -16.54 -2.28
N PHE A 245 -7.99 -15.73 -3.14
CA PHE A 245 -8.96 -16.23 -4.12
C PHE A 245 -8.36 -17.21 -5.12
N ILE A 246 -7.11 -16.98 -5.55
CA ILE A 246 -6.47 -17.88 -6.51
C ILE A 246 -6.30 -19.28 -5.93
N LEU A 247 -5.84 -19.42 -4.69
CA LEU A 247 -5.59 -20.74 -4.08
C LEU A 247 -6.87 -21.42 -3.59
N TRP A 248 -7.83 -20.68 -3.03
CA TRP A 248 -8.98 -21.27 -2.34
C TRP A 248 -10.25 -21.40 -3.19
N ILE A 249 -10.38 -20.60 -4.24
CA ILE A 249 -11.63 -20.53 -5.02
C ILE A 249 -11.36 -20.86 -6.48
N TRP A 250 -10.42 -20.16 -7.10
CA TRP A 250 -10.20 -20.27 -8.54
C TRP A 250 -9.46 -21.53 -8.94
N TRP A 251 -8.40 -21.89 -8.23
CA TRP A 251 -7.66 -23.12 -8.50
C TRP A 251 -8.52 -24.38 -8.32
N PRO A 252 -9.33 -24.53 -7.25
CA PRO A 252 -10.20 -25.70 -7.10
C PRO A 252 -11.38 -25.74 -8.08
N LEU A 253 -11.80 -24.60 -8.62
CA LEU A 253 -12.91 -24.49 -9.57
C LEU A 253 -12.46 -24.38 -11.04
N ASP A 254 -11.16 -24.45 -11.32
CA ASP A 254 -10.56 -24.21 -12.65
C ASP A 254 -11.00 -22.88 -13.31
N ILE A 255 -11.25 -21.84 -12.50
CA ILE A 255 -11.65 -20.51 -12.97
C ILE A 255 -10.40 -19.63 -13.06
N PHE A 256 -10.01 -19.20 -14.26
CA PHE A 256 -8.89 -18.28 -14.43
C PHE A 256 -9.40 -16.93 -14.94
N PRO A 257 -9.83 -16.03 -14.03
CA PRO A 257 -10.44 -14.80 -14.45
C PRO A 257 -9.39 -13.90 -15.12
N CYS A 258 -9.76 -13.43 -16.30
CA CYS A 258 -8.88 -12.66 -17.14
C CYS A 258 -8.39 -11.37 -16.46
N SER A 259 -7.10 -11.07 -16.61
CA SER A 259 -6.46 -9.79 -16.23
C SER A 259 -6.55 -9.39 -14.76
N ILE A 260 -7.19 -10.18 -13.88
CA ILE A 260 -7.33 -9.80 -12.46
C ILE A 260 -5.95 -9.61 -11.81
N TYR A 261 -5.00 -10.50 -12.09
CA TYR A 261 -3.62 -10.34 -11.60
C TYR A 261 -2.99 -9.01 -12.04
N SER A 262 -3.17 -8.61 -13.30
CA SER A 262 -2.65 -7.34 -13.81
C SER A 262 -3.35 -6.13 -13.19
N ILE A 263 -4.65 -6.24 -12.87
CA ILE A 263 -5.42 -5.20 -12.19
C ILE A 263 -4.92 -5.05 -10.76
N THR A 264 -4.82 -6.15 -9.99
CA THR A 264 -4.44 -6.07 -8.58
C THR A 264 -3.00 -5.63 -8.38
N THR A 265 -2.08 -6.09 -9.22
CA THR A 265 -0.69 -5.60 -9.21
C THR A 265 -0.58 -4.13 -9.59
N PHE A 266 -1.37 -3.65 -10.57
CA PHE A 266 -1.46 -2.23 -10.90
C PHE A 266 -1.96 -1.39 -9.70
N LEU A 267 -3.04 -1.83 -9.04
CA LEU A 267 -3.57 -1.16 -7.86
C LEU A 267 -2.57 -1.14 -6.69
N SER A 268 -1.84 -2.24 -6.46
CA SER A 268 -0.76 -2.26 -5.47
C SER A 268 0.38 -1.31 -5.83
N CYS A 269 0.70 -1.13 -7.13
CA CYS A 269 1.65 -0.11 -7.55
C CYS A 269 1.14 1.30 -7.23
N VAL A 270 -0.13 1.60 -7.51
CA VAL A 270 -0.75 2.88 -7.12
C VAL A 270 -0.59 3.13 -5.63
N ASN A 271 -0.85 2.11 -4.79
CA ASN A 271 -0.66 2.20 -3.35
C ASN A 271 0.79 2.55 -2.95
N SER A 272 1.78 1.82 -3.46
CA SER A 272 3.20 2.08 -3.14
C SER A 272 3.73 3.40 -3.71
N CYS A 273 3.12 3.92 -4.78
CA CYS A 273 3.47 5.23 -5.35
C CYS A 273 2.83 6.40 -4.59
N ALA A 274 1.69 6.18 -3.94
CA ALA A 274 0.94 7.24 -3.28
C ALA A 274 1.65 7.82 -2.05
N ASN A 275 2.44 7.02 -1.33
CA ASN A 275 3.08 7.42 -0.08
C ASN A 275 3.93 8.72 -0.22
N PRO A 276 4.93 8.81 -1.11
CA PRO A 276 5.66 10.06 -1.36
C PRO A 276 4.78 11.24 -1.77
N ILE A 277 3.74 10.99 -2.58
CA ILE A 277 2.81 12.03 -3.06
C ILE A 277 2.02 12.60 -1.88
N ILE A 278 1.50 11.74 -0.99
CA ILE A 278 0.79 12.14 0.21
C ILE A 278 1.72 12.99 1.10
N TYR A 279 2.97 12.55 1.31
CA TYR A 279 3.94 13.31 2.12
C TYR A 279 4.21 14.70 1.55
N PHE A 280 4.33 14.81 0.22
CA PHE A 280 4.51 16.09 -0.45
C PHE A 280 3.28 17.00 -0.33
N LEU A 281 2.09 16.47 -0.65
CA LEU A 281 0.83 17.22 -0.61
C LEU A 281 0.56 17.74 0.80
N VAL A 282 0.59 16.87 1.81
CA VAL A 282 0.35 17.25 3.20
C VAL A 282 1.44 18.19 3.74
N GLY A 283 2.69 18.01 3.31
CA GLY A 283 3.76 18.96 3.59
C GLY A 283 3.52 20.36 3.03
N SER A 284 2.79 20.47 1.91
CA SER A 284 2.59 21.70 1.11
C SER A 284 1.37 22.56 1.48
N ILE A 285 0.39 22.02 2.21
CA ILE A 285 -0.96 22.60 2.47
C ILE A 285 -0.96 24.08 2.94
N ARG A 286 0.13 24.61 3.52
CA ARG A 286 0.16 25.99 4.05
C ARG A 286 0.73 27.06 3.10
N HIS A 287 1.21 26.73 1.90
CA HIS A 287 1.75 27.76 1.00
C HIS A 287 1.49 27.50 -0.49
N CYS A 288 0.51 28.23 -1.06
CA CYS A 288 0.47 28.59 -2.48
C CYS A 288 1.56 29.61 -2.86
N ARG A 289 2.80 29.44 -2.37
CA ARG A 289 3.96 30.21 -2.83
C ARG A 289 5.08 29.24 -3.15
N PHE A 290 5.16 28.94 -4.44
CA PHE A 290 6.20 28.17 -5.14
C PHE A 290 7.58 28.85 -5.10
N GLN A 291 8.01 29.40 -3.96
CA GLN A 291 9.35 29.97 -3.82
C GLN A 291 10.18 29.13 -2.83
N ARG A 292 11.00 28.24 -3.41
CA ARG A 292 12.24 27.69 -2.84
C ARG A 292 12.11 26.98 -1.47
N GLN A 293 11.14 26.08 -1.30
CA GLN A 293 11.22 25.10 -0.21
C GLN A 293 11.82 23.78 -0.70
N THR A 294 12.93 23.36 -0.10
CA THR A 294 13.55 22.07 -0.40
C THR A 294 12.63 20.94 0.04
N LEU A 295 12.53 19.87 -0.76
CA LEU A 295 11.69 18.69 -0.50
C LEU A 295 11.93 18.08 0.89
N LYS A 296 13.17 18.20 1.40
CA LYS A 296 13.56 17.89 2.78
C LYS A 296 12.64 18.58 3.82
N MET A 297 12.36 19.87 3.65
CA MET A 297 11.51 20.62 4.59
C MET A 297 10.05 20.16 4.53
N LEU A 298 9.54 19.77 3.36
CA LEU A 298 8.17 19.27 3.21
C LEU A 298 7.99 17.92 3.89
N LEU A 299 8.92 16.98 3.65
CA LEU A 299 8.92 15.67 4.29
C LEU A 299 9.05 15.79 5.81
N GLN A 300 9.93 16.68 6.29
CA GLN A 300 10.08 16.93 7.72
C GLN A 300 8.81 17.48 8.36
N ARG A 301 8.07 18.35 7.67
CA ARG A 301 6.79 18.90 8.16
C ARG A 301 5.66 17.88 8.14
N ALA A 302 5.59 17.01 7.13
CA ALA A 302 4.63 15.91 7.11
C ALA A 302 4.84 14.96 8.32
N MET A 303 6.08 14.86 8.80
CA MET A 303 6.45 14.04 9.95
C MET A 303 6.30 14.73 11.33
N GLN A 304 6.06 16.04 11.39
CA GLN A 304 5.99 16.80 12.64
C GLN A 304 4.55 16.89 13.17
N ASP A 305 4.39 16.69 14.48
CA ASP A 305 3.12 16.85 15.20
C ASP A 305 2.86 18.33 15.51
N THR A 306 2.82 19.18 14.49
CA THR A 306 2.34 20.56 14.64
C THR A 306 0.84 20.61 14.37
N PRO A 307 0.05 21.26 15.24
CA PRO A 307 -1.39 21.40 15.06
C PRO A 307 -1.76 22.17 13.79
N GLU A 308 -2.78 21.71 13.06
CA GLU A 308 -3.42 22.45 11.97
C GLU A 308 -4.37 23.50 12.56
N GLU A 309 -3.89 24.73 12.66
CA GLU A 309 -4.75 25.87 12.98
C GLU A 309 -5.60 26.21 11.75
N VAL A 310 -6.91 25.97 11.87
CA VAL A 310 -7.92 26.47 10.93
C VAL A 310 -7.82 28.00 10.91
N GLY A 311 -7.65 28.56 9.71
CA GLY A 311 -7.40 29.99 9.53
C GLY A 311 -8.54 30.85 10.09
N GLU A 312 -8.27 31.56 11.19
CA GLU A 312 -8.95 32.80 11.52
C GLU A 312 -7.98 33.96 11.29
N GLY A 313 -8.43 34.92 10.47
CA GLY A 313 -7.71 36.15 10.19
C GLY A 313 -7.53 37.00 11.44
N ARG A 314 -6.38 37.69 11.47
CA ARG A 314 -6.06 38.88 12.27
C ARG A 314 -6.66 38.96 13.69
N GLY A 315 -5.78 38.71 14.65
CA GLY A 315 -5.59 39.60 15.80
C GLY A 315 -6.48 39.34 17.00
N SER A 316 -5.93 38.65 18.00
CA SER A 316 -5.94 39.12 19.40
C SER A 316 -5.08 38.19 20.23
N SER A 317 -4.15 38.78 20.97
CA SER A 317 -3.27 38.14 21.94
C SER A 317 -4.08 37.27 22.91
N ARG A 318 -3.77 35.97 22.95
CA ARG A 318 -4.14 35.11 24.08
C ARG A 318 -2.88 34.43 24.60
N GLU A 319 -2.69 34.59 25.90
CA GLU A 319 -1.59 34.08 26.71
C GLU A 319 -1.33 32.58 26.50
N PRO A 320 -0.08 32.12 26.70
CA PRO A 320 0.24 30.71 26.58
C PRO A 320 -0.40 29.95 27.74
N ARG A 321 -1.37 29.08 27.45
CA ARG A 321 -1.76 28.02 28.38
C ARG A 321 -0.53 27.14 28.60
N GLU A 322 -0.12 27.06 29.85
CA GLU A 322 0.90 26.13 30.34
C GLU A 322 0.62 24.73 29.79
N GLN A 323 1.49 24.28 28.89
CA GLN A 323 1.69 22.85 28.68
C GLN A 323 2.38 22.35 29.94
N GLU A 324 1.72 21.50 30.71
CA GLU A 324 2.34 20.73 31.79
C GLU A 324 3.59 20.03 31.24
N THR A 325 4.76 20.61 31.51
CA THR A 325 6.05 20.00 31.28
C THR A 325 6.27 18.93 32.33
N VAL A 326 5.71 17.74 32.09
CA VAL A 326 6.05 16.55 32.86
C VAL A 326 7.45 16.12 32.44
N TRP A 327 8.43 16.40 33.30
CA TRP A 327 9.79 15.89 33.19
C TRP A 327 9.80 14.42 33.60
N CYS A 328 10.34 13.56 32.73
CA CYS A 328 10.55 12.16 33.05
C CYS A 328 11.72 12.06 34.02
N SER A 329 11.45 11.95 35.32
CA SER A 329 12.46 11.62 36.34
C SER A 329 12.97 10.20 36.07
N SER A 330 14.30 10.09 35.95
CA SER A 330 15.04 8.87 35.58
C SER A 330 14.91 7.74 36.60
#